data_AF-A0A948NVR9-F1
#
_entry.id   AF-A0A948NVR9-F1
#
_cell.length_a   1.000
_cell.length_b   1.000
_cell.length_c   1.000
_cell.angle_alpha   90.00
_cell.angle_beta   90.00
_cell.angle_gamma   90.00
#
_symmetry.space_group_name_H-M   'P 1'
#
loop_
_entity.id
_entity.type
_entity.pdbx_description
1 polymer ?
#
loop_
_entity_poly.entity_id
_entity_poly.type
_entity_poly.pdbx_seq_one_letter_code
_entity_poly.pdbx_strand_id
1 'polypeptide(L)'
;MHQLYSLIEEVDKTHPALGNALAFAVNCVKAKKCLLIVSPAGCGKSAISDTLGINHPGAVRLDSVTRSGLKDFRDTFSNYYGLVVMDDMGKVDSLYNRKHTISTFAELCYSHFISKHTFTVTIEIANFFGSAVLNIQPPILAEVYEYPEWESVIQDKTIRYYHLYRPTKPNESKPSVDIDWGIDIDLVSKPTHHYKLYSKLESIASIQWSDARVIEHLNSLLRATAALDKRQEVRNEDFILLTNLMKPLTIERHIMTKVGFEIGRYMNTNLAATLVEFASWKNISIDRIARDYKISPATTYRLLSEIKEWFKADAVVAKKLIPKPELKKILKEAGVER
;
A
#
# COMPACT_ATOMS: atom_id res chain seq x y z
N MET A 1 -12.29 -21.49 7.83
CA MET A 1 -11.04 -20.70 7.65
C MET A 1 -11.37 -19.63 6.62
N HIS A 2 -11.20 -18.35 6.96
CA HIS A 2 -11.55 -17.23 6.09
C HIS A 2 -10.76 -17.31 4.76
N GLN A 3 -11.39 -17.04 3.61
CA GLN A 3 -10.76 -17.18 2.28
C GLN A 3 -9.41 -16.45 2.15
N LEU A 4 -9.31 -15.22 2.65
CA LEU A 4 -8.05 -14.47 2.65
C LEU A 4 -6.89 -15.18 3.39
N TYR A 5 -7.15 -15.99 4.43
CA TYR A 5 -6.09 -16.82 5.03
C TYR A 5 -5.64 -17.92 4.06
N SER A 6 -6.58 -18.59 3.40
CA SER A 6 -6.26 -19.59 2.37
C SER A 6 -5.43 -18.97 1.23
N LEU A 7 -5.79 -17.75 0.80
CA LEU A 7 -5.04 -17.00 -0.21
C LEU A 7 -3.61 -16.70 0.25
N ILE A 8 -3.42 -16.26 1.49
CA ILE A 8 -2.08 -16.00 2.06
C ILE A 8 -1.25 -17.28 2.01
N GLU A 9 -1.79 -18.38 2.51
CA GLU A 9 -1.09 -19.67 2.55
C GLU A 9 -0.74 -20.19 1.15
N GLU A 10 -1.63 -20.04 0.18
CA GLU A 10 -1.41 -20.49 -1.20
C GLU A 10 -0.33 -19.68 -1.91
N VAL A 11 -0.37 -18.35 -1.77
CA VAL A 11 0.66 -17.47 -2.34
C VAL A 11 2.01 -17.74 -1.68
N ASP A 12 2.06 -17.84 -0.35
CA ASP A 12 3.32 -17.97 0.38
C ASP A 12 4.03 -19.31 0.13
N LYS A 13 3.32 -20.35 -0.37
CA LYS A 13 3.95 -21.61 -0.85
C LYS A 13 4.92 -21.37 -2.01
N THR A 14 4.61 -20.45 -2.91
CA THR A 14 5.39 -20.18 -4.14
C THR A 14 6.13 -18.85 -4.08
N HIS A 15 5.60 -17.90 -3.32
CA HIS A 15 6.02 -16.51 -3.22
C HIS A 15 6.04 -16.06 -1.74
N PRO A 16 6.99 -16.56 -0.94
CA PRO A 16 6.99 -16.30 0.50
C PRO A 16 6.93 -14.82 0.85
N ALA A 17 6.05 -14.47 1.79
CA ALA A 17 5.80 -13.13 2.34
C ALA A 17 5.07 -12.16 1.40
N LEU A 18 4.58 -12.61 0.24
CA LEU A 18 3.70 -11.83 -0.64
C LEU A 18 2.21 -12.01 -0.31
N GLY A 19 1.84 -13.10 0.36
CA GLY A 19 0.44 -13.46 0.64
C GLY A 19 -0.33 -12.37 1.38
N ASN A 20 0.24 -11.80 2.46
CA ASN A 20 -0.41 -10.73 3.22
C ASN A 20 -0.66 -9.47 2.39
N ALA A 21 0.30 -9.10 1.53
CA ALA A 21 0.18 -7.90 0.71
C ALA A 21 -0.89 -8.09 -0.38
N LEU A 22 -0.93 -9.27 -1.02
CA LEU A 22 -1.98 -9.61 -1.98
C LEU A 22 -3.36 -9.66 -1.30
N ALA A 23 -3.49 -10.33 -0.15
CA ALA A 23 -4.74 -10.45 0.58
C ALA A 23 -5.30 -9.08 1.02
N PHE A 24 -4.42 -8.18 1.51
CA PHE A 24 -4.83 -6.82 1.82
C PHE A 24 -5.25 -6.03 0.57
N ALA A 25 -4.56 -6.23 -0.55
CA ALA A 25 -4.93 -5.60 -1.80
C ALA A 25 -6.29 -6.09 -2.31
N VAL A 26 -6.59 -7.39 -2.27
CA VAL A 26 -7.92 -7.95 -2.57
C VAL A 26 -8.99 -7.31 -1.69
N ASN A 27 -8.72 -7.16 -0.39
CA ASN A 27 -9.64 -6.49 0.53
C ASN A 27 -9.90 -5.02 0.14
N CYS A 28 -8.85 -4.27 -0.22
CA CYS A 28 -8.97 -2.88 -0.68
C CYS A 28 -9.75 -2.76 -2.00
N VAL A 29 -9.53 -3.69 -2.93
CA VAL A 29 -10.25 -3.76 -4.21
C VAL A 29 -11.74 -4.00 -3.95
N LYS A 30 -12.07 -4.97 -3.10
CA LYS A 30 -13.46 -5.25 -2.71
C LYS A 30 -14.10 -4.06 -1.99
N ALA A 31 -13.33 -3.34 -1.18
CA ALA A 31 -13.76 -2.13 -0.48
C ALA A 31 -13.85 -0.88 -1.39
N LYS A 32 -13.57 -1.01 -2.70
CA LYS A 32 -13.60 0.09 -3.68
C LYS A 32 -12.64 1.24 -3.32
N LYS A 33 -11.44 0.91 -2.80
CA LYS A 33 -10.46 1.90 -2.30
C LYS A 33 -9.31 2.16 -3.27
N CYS A 34 -8.64 3.30 -3.09
CA CYS A 34 -7.39 3.62 -3.73
C CYS A 34 -6.21 3.16 -2.84
N LEU A 35 -5.49 2.14 -3.29
CA LEU A 35 -4.37 1.53 -2.58
C LEU A 35 -3.04 1.90 -3.23
N LEU A 36 -2.12 2.43 -2.43
CA LEU A 36 -0.72 2.62 -2.78
C LEU A 36 0.10 1.50 -2.15
N ILE A 37 0.70 0.63 -2.97
CA ILE A 37 1.66 -0.37 -2.49
C ILE A 37 3.05 0.27 -2.52
N VAL A 38 3.59 0.53 -1.32
CA VAL A 38 4.84 1.27 -1.12
C VAL A 38 5.96 0.30 -0.79
N SER A 39 6.98 0.22 -1.65
CA SER A 39 8.23 -0.48 -1.33
C SER A 39 9.35 -0.16 -2.32
N PRO A 40 10.62 -0.44 -1.98
CA PRO A 40 11.73 -0.36 -2.93
C PRO A 40 11.53 -1.21 -4.20
N ALA A 41 12.34 -0.95 -5.21
CA ALA A 41 12.35 -1.76 -6.43
C ALA A 41 12.79 -3.21 -6.13
N GLY A 42 12.15 -4.18 -6.80
CA GLY A 42 12.47 -5.60 -6.65
C GLY A 42 11.87 -6.28 -5.41
N CYS A 43 10.87 -5.68 -4.77
CA CYS A 43 10.11 -6.27 -3.66
C CYS A 43 8.82 -7.00 -4.11
N GLY A 44 8.68 -7.35 -5.39
CA GLY A 44 7.52 -8.12 -5.87
C GLY A 44 6.18 -7.37 -5.97
N LYS A 45 6.16 -6.03 -5.88
CA LYS A 45 4.94 -5.21 -6.07
C LYS A 45 4.21 -5.52 -7.38
N SER A 46 4.96 -5.62 -8.48
CA SER A 46 4.39 -5.93 -9.79
C SER A 46 3.72 -7.30 -9.84
N ALA A 47 4.19 -8.27 -9.05
CA ALA A 47 3.53 -9.57 -8.96
C ALA A 47 2.16 -9.45 -8.28
N ILE A 48 2.01 -8.57 -7.27
CA ILE A 48 0.74 -8.32 -6.58
C ILE A 48 -0.27 -7.67 -7.55
N SER A 49 0.09 -6.54 -8.15
CA SER A 49 -0.74 -5.83 -9.13
C SER A 49 -1.07 -6.70 -10.32
N ASP A 50 -0.13 -7.52 -10.78
CA ASP A 50 -0.36 -8.43 -11.89
C ASP A 50 -1.37 -9.52 -11.56
N THR A 51 -1.21 -10.19 -10.42
CA THR A 51 -2.14 -11.24 -9.98
C THR A 51 -3.54 -10.68 -9.79
N LEU A 52 -3.68 -9.46 -9.24
CA LEU A 52 -4.98 -8.79 -9.14
C LEU A 52 -5.58 -8.48 -10.52
N GLY A 53 -4.78 -7.94 -11.43
CA GLY A 53 -5.24 -7.58 -12.78
C GLY A 53 -5.63 -8.79 -13.63
N ILE A 54 -5.04 -9.97 -13.39
CA ILE A 54 -5.43 -11.22 -14.05
C ILE A 54 -6.72 -11.79 -13.48
N ASN A 55 -6.92 -11.69 -12.17
CA ASN A 55 -8.05 -12.31 -11.46
C ASN A 55 -9.29 -11.42 -11.34
N HIS A 56 -9.20 -10.12 -11.62
CA HIS A 56 -10.34 -9.22 -11.54
C HIS A 56 -11.01 -9.07 -12.92
N PRO A 57 -12.30 -9.43 -13.08
CA PRO A 57 -12.96 -9.49 -14.39
C PRO A 57 -13.07 -8.13 -15.11
N GLY A 58 -13.12 -7.04 -14.34
CA GLY A 58 -13.14 -5.67 -14.86
C GLY A 58 -11.81 -4.93 -14.67
N ALA A 59 -10.66 -5.59 -14.78
CA ALA A 59 -9.37 -4.91 -14.62
C ALA A 59 -9.00 -4.06 -15.85
N VAL A 60 -8.60 -2.80 -15.62
CA VAL A 60 -8.02 -1.90 -16.61
C VAL A 60 -6.61 -1.55 -16.17
N ARG A 61 -5.63 -1.74 -17.06
CA ARG A 61 -4.23 -1.39 -16.81
C ARG A 61 -3.90 -0.07 -17.48
N LEU A 62 -3.27 0.83 -16.72
CA LEU A 62 -2.85 2.14 -17.19
C LEU A 62 -1.42 2.40 -16.73
N ASP A 63 -0.61 3.04 -17.58
CA ASP A 63 0.73 3.47 -17.19
C ASP A 63 0.68 4.78 -16.40
N SER A 64 -0.09 5.77 -16.87
CA SER A 64 -0.39 7.01 -16.13
C SER A 64 -1.62 7.70 -16.70
N VAL A 65 -2.39 8.40 -15.86
CA VAL A 65 -3.52 9.21 -16.31
C VAL A 65 -3.66 10.45 -15.43
N THR A 66 -3.53 11.63 -16.03
CA THR A 66 -3.84 12.90 -15.36
C THR A 66 -5.34 13.20 -15.44
N ARG A 67 -5.83 14.15 -14.64
CA ARG A 67 -7.22 14.63 -14.75
C ARG A 67 -7.61 15.05 -16.16
N SER A 68 -6.69 15.60 -16.96
CA SER A 68 -6.99 16.00 -18.34
C SER A 68 -7.00 14.80 -19.29
N GLY A 69 -6.15 13.80 -19.06
CA GLY A 69 -6.14 12.55 -19.82
C GLY A 69 -7.38 11.66 -19.56
N LEU A 70 -8.08 11.85 -18.43
CA LEU A 70 -9.35 11.16 -18.17
C LEU A 70 -10.44 11.46 -19.19
N LYS A 71 -10.33 12.54 -19.98
CA LYS A 71 -11.27 12.83 -21.06
C LYS A 71 -11.41 11.64 -22.01
N ASP A 72 -10.29 10.98 -22.32
CA ASP A 72 -10.25 9.88 -23.27
C ASP A 72 -10.76 8.57 -22.65
N PHE A 73 -10.90 8.51 -21.32
CA PHE A 73 -11.40 7.36 -20.57
C PHE A 73 -12.77 7.59 -19.95
N ARG A 74 -13.47 8.67 -20.34
CA ARG A 74 -14.75 9.06 -19.75
C ARG A 74 -15.77 7.92 -19.82
N ASP A 75 -15.92 7.34 -21.00
CA ASP A 75 -16.91 6.30 -21.25
C ASP A 75 -16.53 4.98 -20.55
N THR A 76 -15.23 4.71 -20.40
CA THR A 76 -14.72 3.55 -19.66
C THR A 76 -14.98 3.66 -18.16
N PHE A 77 -14.79 4.85 -17.58
CA PHE A 77 -14.85 5.05 -16.13
C PHE A 77 -16.19 5.53 -15.62
N SER A 78 -17.13 5.87 -16.49
CA SER A 78 -18.52 6.15 -16.09
C SER A 78 -19.27 4.84 -15.86
N ASN A 79 -19.99 4.73 -14.73
CA ASN A 79 -20.66 3.49 -14.29
C ASN A 79 -19.69 2.30 -14.14
N TYR A 80 -18.45 2.57 -13.71
CA TYR A 80 -17.39 1.58 -13.63
C TYR A 80 -17.32 0.91 -12.25
N TYR A 81 -17.29 -0.43 -12.22
CA TYR A 81 -17.20 -1.25 -11.00
C TYR A 81 -15.91 -2.09 -10.97
N GLY A 82 -14.95 -1.76 -11.83
CA GLY A 82 -13.74 -2.53 -12.06
C GLY A 82 -12.57 -2.18 -11.14
N LEU A 83 -11.39 -2.65 -11.55
CA LEU A 83 -10.12 -2.39 -10.88
C LEU A 83 -9.20 -1.63 -11.85
N VAL A 84 -8.67 -0.49 -11.44
CA VAL A 84 -7.59 0.19 -12.16
C VAL A 84 -6.25 -0.23 -11.58
N VAL A 85 -5.34 -0.75 -12.43
CA VAL A 85 -4.00 -1.17 -12.02
C VAL A 85 -2.95 -0.28 -12.67
N MET A 86 -2.09 0.31 -11.84
CA MET A 86 -0.93 1.09 -12.27
C MET A 86 0.34 0.49 -11.70
N ASP A 87 1.11 -0.18 -12.57
CA ASP A 87 2.14 -1.11 -12.13
C ASP A 87 3.44 -0.44 -11.64
N ASP A 88 3.74 0.76 -12.11
CA ASP A 88 4.95 1.46 -11.71
C ASP A 88 4.83 2.98 -11.90
N MET A 89 4.65 3.70 -10.80
CA MET A 89 4.66 5.17 -10.83
C MET A 89 6.01 5.75 -11.27
N GLY A 90 7.09 4.97 -11.26
CA GLY A 90 8.40 5.36 -11.78
C GLY A 90 8.44 5.54 -13.29
N LYS A 91 7.57 4.84 -14.05
CA LYS A 91 7.46 4.97 -15.52
C LYS A 91 6.79 6.27 -15.95
N VAL A 92 6.16 6.98 -15.04
CA VAL A 92 5.45 8.22 -15.34
C VAL A 92 6.46 9.35 -15.50
N ASP A 93 6.47 9.99 -16.67
CA ASP A 93 7.55 10.85 -17.17
C ASP A 93 7.89 12.05 -16.28
N SER A 94 6.90 12.61 -15.58
CA SER A 94 7.08 13.81 -14.77
C SER A 94 6.48 13.66 -13.38
N LEU A 95 7.10 14.33 -12.42
CA LEU A 95 6.58 14.48 -11.07
C LEU A 95 5.14 15.05 -11.08
N TYR A 96 4.87 16.01 -11.96
CA TYR A 96 3.52 16.54 -12.19
C TYR A 96 2.52 15.41 -12.54
N ASN A 97 2.85 14.57 -13.52
CA ASN A 97 1.97 13.49 -13.95
C ASN A 97 1.78 12.45 -12.83
N ARG A 98 2.83 12.13 -12.06
CA ARG A 98 2.74 11.19 -10.92
C ARG A 98 1.76 11.68 -9.86
N LYS A 99 1.93 12.92 -9.42
CA LYS A 99 1.04 13.58 -8.46
C LYS A 99 -0.40 13.58 -8.97
N HIS A 100 -0.61 14.09 -10.18
CA HIS A 100 -1.95 14.23 -10.72
C HIS A 100 -2.62 12.88 -10.91
N THR A 101 -1.89 11.83 -11.26
CA THR A 101 -2.43 10.47 -11.33
C THR A 101 -2.93 10.00 -9.97
N ILE A 102 -2.10 10.10 -8.92
CA ILE A 102 -2.49 9.69 -7.56
C ILE A 102 -3.69 10.51 -7.08
N SER A 103 -3.64 11.84 -7.18
CA SER A 103 -4.76 12.71 -6.77
C SER A 103 -6.04 12.47 -7.57
N THR A 104 -5.93 12.03 -8.83
CA THR A 104 -7.09 11.72 -9.68
C THR A 104 -7.78 10.46 -9.20
N PHE A 105 -7.06 9.36 -9.01
CA PHE A 105 -7.67 8.11 -8.55
C PHE A 105 -8.05 8.14 -7.07
N ALA A 106 -7.31 8.88 -6.23
CA ALA A 106 -7.72 9.17 -4.86
C ALA A 106 -9.10 9.85 -4.83
N GLU A 107 -9.30 10.88 -5.66
CA GLU A 107 -10.59 11.56 -5.76
C GLU A 107 -11.68 10.66 -6.36
N LEU A 108 -11.36 9.96 -7.45
CA LEU A 108 -12.34 9.19 -8.20
C LEU A 108 -12.87 7.99 -7.40
N CYS A 109 -12.00 7.25 -6.71
CA CYS A 109 -12.40 6.15 -5.82
C CYS A 109 -13.18 6.64 -4.59
N TYR A 110 -12.90 7.84 -4.10
CA TYR A 110 -13.53 8.37 -2.90
C TYR A 110 -14.88 9.05 -3.18
N SER A 111 -14.92 9.93 -4.17
CA SER A 111 -16.08 10.77 -4.49
C SER A 111 -17.05 10.08 -5.46
N HIS A 112 -16.63 9.00 -6.12
CA HIS A 112 -17.40 8.28 -7.16
C HIS A 112 -17.73 9.10 -8.41
N PHE A 113 -17.20 10.32 -8.53
CA PHE A 113 -17.34 11.15 -9.72
C PHE A 113 -16.15 12.11 -9.85
N ILE A 114 -15.92 12.59 -11.06
CA ILE A 114 -15.09 13.75 -11.36
C ILE A 114 -15.86 14.64 -12.32
N SER A 115 -16.08 15.89 -11.91
CA SER A 115 -16.56 16.95 -12.79
C SER A 115 -15.50 18.04 -12.86
N LYS A 116 -15.01 18.31 -14.07
CA LYS A 116 -14.03 19.36 -14.33
C LYS A 116 -14.49 20.16 -15.53
N HIS A 117 -14.75 21.44 -15.31
CA HIS A 117 -15.10 22.42 -16.33
C HIS A 117 -14.01 23.49 -16.37
N THR A 118 -13.18 23.45 -17.41
CA THR A 118 -12.18 24.47 -17.70
C THR A 118 -12.38 24.96 -19.13
N PHE A 119 -11.79 26.10 -19.47
CA PHE A 119 -11.93 26.68 -20.81
C PHE A 119 -11.56 25.71 -21.95
N THR A 120 -10.62 24.77 -21.71
CA THR A 120 -10.12 23.83 -22.72
C THR A 120 -10.58 22.38 -22.52
N VAL A 121 -11.10 22.03 -21.35
CA VAL A 121 -11.39 20.64 -20.98
C VAL A 121 -12.67 20.58 -20.15
N THR A 122 -13.66 19.85 -20.67
CA THR A 122 -14.86 19.40 -19.95
C THR A 122 -14.79 17.90 -19.78
N ILE A 123 -14.79 17.43 -18.53
CA ILE A 123 -14.78 16.00 -18.18
C ILE A 123 -15.86 15.78 -17.12
N GLU A 124 -16.67 14.77 -17.36
CA GLU A 124 -17.71 14.33 -16.44
C GLU A 124 -17.72 12.80 -16.41
N ILE A 125 -17.18 12.25 -15.32
CA ILE A 125 -17.25 10.84 -14.98
C ILE A 125 -18.16 10.73 -13.78
N ALA A 126 -19.20 9.90 -13.87
CA ALA A 126 -20.15 9.65 -12.79
C ALA A 126 -20.25 8.16 -12.48
N ASN A 127 -20.68 7.82 -11.26
CA ASN A 127 -20.89 6.44 -10.82
C ASN A 127 -19.64 5.55 -10.92
N PHE A 128 -18.48 6.10 -10.58
CA PHE A 128 -17.26 5.31 -10.44
C PHE A 128 -17.28 4.58 -9.09
N PHE A 129 -17.64 3.30 -9.11
CA PHE A 129 -17.62 2.40 -7.96
C PHE A 129 -16.46 1.39 -8.05
N GLY A 130 -15.41 1.75 -8.77
CA GLY A 130 -14.20 0.95 -8.91
C GLY A 130 -13.16 1.19 -7.82
N SER A 131 -12.09 0.41 -7.88
CA SER A 131 -10.89 0.57 -7.04
C SER A 131 -9.67 0.91 -7.88
N ALA A 132 -8.60 1.36 -7.23
CA ALA A 132 -7.32 1.60 -7.89
C ALA A 132 -6.17 1.03 -7.06
N VAL A 133 -5.23 0.34 -7.70
CA VAL A 133 -4.00 -0.17 -7.07
C VAL A 133 -2.81 0.41 -7.82
N LEU A 134 -2.01 1.20 -7.10
CA LEU A 134 -0.86 1.90 -7.64
C LEU A 134 0.40 1.45 -6.90
N ASN A 135 1.40 0.99 -7.64
CA ASN A 135 2.71 0.66 -7.08
C ASN A 135 3.61 1.89 -7.06
N ILE A 136 4.20 2.19 -5.90
CA ILE A 136 5.04 3.37 -5.72
C ILE A 136 6.31 3.06 -4.93
N GLN A 137 7.42 3.69 -5.32
CA GLN A 137 8.69 3.60 -4.62
C GLN A 137 8.80 4.71 -3.57
N PRO A 138 9.50 4.48 -2.44
CA PRO A 138 9.66 5.50 -1.38
C PRO A 138 10.12 6.87 -1.88
N PRO A 139 11.10 7.01 -2.80
CA PRO A 139 11.49 8.34 -3.30
C PRO A 139 10.35 9.08 -3.99
N ILE A 140 9.50 8.37 -4.76
CA ILE A 140 8.36 8.99 -5.44
C ILE A 140 7.28 9.38 -4.43
N LEU A 141 7.03 8.55 -3.42
CA LEU A 141 6.08 8.90 -2.36
C LEU A 141 6.57 10.10 -1.54
N ALA A 142 7.89 10.21 -1.31
CA ALA A 142 8.50 11.36 -0.64
C ALA A 142 8.20 12.67 -1.38
N GLU A 143 8.35 12.67 -2.71
CA GLU A 143 7.99 13.81 -3.55
C GLU A 143 6.49 14.14 -3.44
N VAL A 144 5.63 13.11 -3.30
CA VAL A 144 4.18 13.28 -3.16
C VAL A 144 3.80 13.91 -1.81
N TYR A 145 4.53 13.60 -0.73
CA TYR A 145 4.27 14.16 0.61
C TYR A 145 4.47 15.66 0.69
N GLU A 146 5.41 16.20 -0.08
CA GLU A 146 5.77 17.61 -0.05
C GLU A 146 4.67 18.52 -0.64
N TYR A 147 3.66 17.94 -1.31
CA TYR A 147 2.59 18.74 -1.92
C TYR A 147 1.59 19.32 -0.93
N PRO A 148 1.08 20.54 -1.20
CA PRO A 148 -0.01 21.12 -0.42
C PRO A 148 -1.28 20.25 -0.41
N GLU A 149 -1.58 19.57 -1.52
CA GLU A 149 -2.78 18.72 -1.64
C GLU A 149 -2.65 17.37 -0.92
N TRP A 150 -1.51 17.11 -0.26
CA TRP A 150 -1.30 15.89 0.51
C TRP A 150 -2.45 15.66 1.49
N GLU A 151 -2.78 16.64 2.34
CA GLU A 151 -3.80 16.48 3.38
C GLU A 151 -5.22 16.53 2.84
N SER A 152 -5.47 17.42 1.89
CA SER A 152 -6.82 17.66 1.38
C SER A 152 -7.30 16.59 0.40
N VAL A 153 -6.39 15.91 -0.30
CA VAL A 153 -6.75 14.97 -1.38
C VAL A 153 -6.13 13.60 -1.21
N ILE A 154 -4.86 13.48 -0.81
CA ILE A 154 -4.13 12.22 -0.93
C ILE A 154 -4.18 11.39 0.35
N GLN A 155 -3.79 11.97 1.48
CA GLN A 155 -3.66 11.30 2.78
C GLN A 155 -4.95 10.56 3.16
N ASP A 156 -6.06 11.29 3.21
CA ASP A 156 -7.34 10.79 3.71
C ASP A 156 -8.10 9.91 2.72
N LYS A 157 -7.74 9.95 1.42
CA LYS A 157 -8.46 9.23 0.35
C LYS A 157 -7.66 8.05 -0.21
N THR A 158 -6.44 7.82 0.28
CA THR A 158 -5.61 6.68 -0.14
C THR A 158 -5.22 5.82 1.05
N ILE A 159 -4.96 4.54 0.79
CA ILE A 159 -4.41 3.59 1.74
C ILE A 159 -2.96 3.33 1.36
N ARG A 160 -2.01 3.44 2.30
CA ARG A 160 -0.58 3.26 2.00
C ARG A 160 -0.06 2.00 2.67
N TYR A 161 0.10 0.95 1.88
CA TYR A 161 0.57 -0.34 2.37
C TYR A 161 2.08 -0.47 2.16
N TYR A 162 2.84 -0.50 3.25
CA TYR A 162 4.30 -0.62 3.21
C TYR A 162 4.71 -2.09 3.11
N HIS A 163 5.00 -2.57 1.90
CA HIS A 163 5.45 -3.95 1.72
C HIS A 163 6.95 -4.07 2.08
N LEU A 164 7.24 -4.80 3.15
CA LEU A 164 8.59 -4.85 3.76
C LEU A 164 9.45 -6.02 3.28
N TYR A 165 9.00 -6.87 2.38
CA TYR A 165 9.76 -8.07 2.02
C TYR A 165 10.34 -7.98 0.61
N ARG A 166 11.57 -8.46 0.47
CA ARG A 166 12.23 -8.75 -0.78
C ARG A 166 12.16 -10.27 -1.01
N PRO A 167 11.85 -10.74 -2.23
CA PRO A 167 11.94 -12.16 -2.55
C PRO A 167 13.36 -12.67 -2.25
N THR A 168 13.44 -13.70 -1.42
CA THR A 168 14.73 -14.30 -1.02
C THR A 168 15.33 -15.15 -2.12
N LYS A 169 14.49 -15.62 -3.04
CA LYS A 169 14.86 -16.32 -4.28
C LYS A 169 14.06 -15.70 -5.43
N PRO A 170 14.69 -15.43 -6.58
CA PRO A 170 13.96 -15.04 -7.78
C PRO A 170 12.94 -16.12 -8.16
N ASN A 171 11.73 -15.70 -8.51
CA ASN A 171 10.71 -16.53 -9.11
C ASN A 171 10.15 -15.76 -10.31
N GLU A 172 10.25 -16.35 -11.51
CA GLU A 172 9.76 -15.74 -12.75
C GLU A 172 8.26 -15.95 -12.94
N SER A 173 7.71 -17.01 -12.33
CA SER A 173 6.28 -17.27 -12.37
C SER A 173 5.52 -16.24 -11.53
N LYS A 174 4.27 -15.97 -11.89
CA LYS A 174 3.36 -15.17 -11.09
C LYS A 174 2.65 -16.07 -10.08
N PRO A 175 2.18 -15.54 -8.94
CA PRO A 175 1.27 -16.29 -8.08
C PRO A 175 0.05 -16.76 -8.89
N SER A 176 -0.12 -18.08 -8.99
CA SER A 176 -1.27 -18.71 -9.64
C SER A 176 -2.30 -19.03 -8.59
N VAL A 177 -3.28 -18.14 -8.44
CA VAL A 177 -4.38 -18.25 -7.47
C VAL A 177 -5.67 -17.86 -8.17
N ASP A 178 -6.78 -18.44 -7.73
CA ASP A 178 -8.13 -18.03 -8.13
C ASP A 178 -8.77 -17.22 -6.99
N ILE A 179 -9.26 -16.04 -7.30
CA ILE A 179 -9.81 -15.11 -6.31
C ILE A 179 -11.34 -15.10 -6.43
N ASP A 180 -12.01 -15.77 -5.49
CA ASP A 180 -13.45 -15.62 -5.31
C ASP A 180 -13.75 -14.24 -4.72
N TRP A 181 -14.45 -13.41 -5.50
CA TRP A 181 -14.78 -12.03 -5.12
C TRP A 181 -16.00 -11.94 -4.18
N GLY A 182 -16.58 -13.06 -3.77
CA GLY A 182 -17.65 -13.14 -2.77
C GLY A 182 -18.96 -12.47 -3.21
N ILE A 183 -19.74 -11.97 -2.25
CA ILE A 183 -21.03 -11.28 -2.51
C ILE A 183 -20.83 -9.77 -2.63
N ASP A 184 -21.79 -9.03 -3.17
CA ASP A 184 -21.72 -7.56 -3.19
C ASP A 184 -21.51 -6.99 -1.77
N ILE A 185 -20.55 -6.05 -1.65
CA ILE A 185 -20.24 -5.40 -0.38
C ILE A 185 -21.44 -4.63 0.17
N ASP A 186 -22.33 -4.16 -0.71
CA ASP A 186 -23.50 -3.39 -0.34
C ASP A 186 -24.57 -4.24 0.37
N LEU A 187 -24.50 -5.58 0.26
CA LEU A 187 -25.32 -6.54 1.01
C LEU A 187 -24.82 -6.78 2.44
N VAL A 188 -23.63 -6.30 2.79
CA VAL A 188 -23.05 -6.50 4.13
C VAL A 188 -23.45 -5.34 5.04
N SER A 189 -23.98 -5.66 6.22
CA SER A 189 -24.32 -4.69 7.26
C SER A 189 -23.09 -3.92 7.75
N LYS A 190 -23.27 -2.65 8.13
CA LYS A 190 -22.20 -1.85 8.74
C LYS A 190 -21.78 -2.49 10.08
N PRO A 191 -20.47 -2.57 10.38
CA PRO A 191 -20.02 -3.14 11.64
C PRO A 191 -20.38 -2.24 12.81
N THR A 192 -20.59 -2.83 13.99
CA THR A 192 -20.68 -2.07 15.24
C THR A 192 -19.29 -1.72 15.75
N HIS A 193 -19.13 -0.57 16.41
CA HIS A 193 -17.81 -0.07 16.84
C HIS A 193 -17.45 -0.45 18.28
N HIS A 194 -18.31 -1.22 18.96
CA HIS A 194 -18.14 -1.58 20.37
C HIS A 194 -17.22 -2.79 20.60
N TYR A 195 -16.65 -3.37 19.54
CA TYR A 195 -15.74 -4.50 19.67
C TYR A 195 -14.40 -4.06 20.26
N LYS A 196 -13.86 -4.86 21.20
CA LYS A 196 -12.56 -4.62 21.83
C LYS A 196 -11.40 -4.49 20.84
N LEU A 197 -11.50 -5.14 19.67
CA LEU A 197 -10.49 -5.08 18.62
C LEU A 197 -10.59 -3.85 17.72
N TYR A 198 -11.72 -3.13 17.74
CA TYR A 198 -11.90 -1.92 16.92
C TYR A 198 -10.87 -0.84 17.30
N SER A 199 -10.60 -0.63 18.59
CA SER A 199 -9.59 0.33 19.06
C SER A 199 -8.17 0.01 18.57
N LYS A 200 -7.87 -1.27 18.32
CA LYS A 200 -6.59 -1.67 17.75
C LYS A 200 -6.50 -1.36 16.26
N LEU A 201 -7.60 -1.55 15.51
CA LEU A 201 -7.68 -1.13 14.11
C LEU A 201 -7.60 0.39 14.00
N GLU A 202 -8.33 1.10 14.84
CA GLU A 202 -8.35 2.55 14.93
C GLU A 202 -6.94 3.09 15.18
N SER A 203 -6.20 2.55 16.15
CA SER A 203 -4.82 3.02 16.41
C SER A 203 -3.86 2.83 15.24
N ILE A 204 -4.06 1.80 14.40
CA ILE A 204 -3.28 1.63 13.16
C ILE A 204 -3.77 2.62 12.09
N ALA A 205 -5.08 2.76 11.94
CA ALA A 205 -5.73 3.59 10.92
C ALA A 205 -5.46 5.09 11.12
N SER A 206 -5.48 5.58 12.35
CA SER A 206 -5.23 6.98 12.72
C SER A 206 -3.80 7.45 12.43
N ILE A 207 -2.87 6.54 12.10
CA ILE A 207 -1.55 6.91 11.58
C ILE A 207 -1.67 7.55 10.20
N GLN A 208 -2.65 7.10 9.41
CA GLN A 208 -2.80 7.47 8.01
C GLN A 208 -3.92 8.46 7.75
N TRP A 209 -4.97 8.44 8.56
CA TRP A 209 -6.22 9.15 8.27
C TRP A 209 -6.72 9.97 9.45
N SER A 210 -7.52 11.00 9.15
CA SER A 210 -8.33 11.71 10.13
C SER A 210 -9.43 10.83 10.74
N ASP A 211 -9.92 11.17 11.94
CA ASP A 211 -10.88 10.35 12.70
C ASP A 211 -12.15 9.99 11.89
N ALA A 212 -12.70 10.94 11.15
CA ALA A 212 -13.86 10.69 10.29
C ALA A 212 -13.55 9.65 9.20
N ARG A 213 -12.35 9.72 8.63
CA ARG A 213 -11.89 8.84 7.55
C ARG A 213 -11.52 7.46 8.07
N VAL A 214 -11.01 7.36 9.30
CA VAL A 214 -10.81 6.08 9.98
C VAL A 214 -12.12 5.30 10.04
N ILE A 215 -13.21 5.92 10.47
CA ILE A 215 -14.51 5.24 10.57
C ILE A 215 -15.00 4.77 9.19
N GLU A 216 -14.94 5.63 8.18
CA GLU A 216 -15.38 5.30 6.81
C GLU A 216 -14.58 4.17 6.19
N HIS A 217 -13.25 4.23 6.28
CA HIS A 217 -12.36 3.22 5.70
C HIS A 217 -12.48 1.89 6.46
N LEU A 218 -12.45 1.90 7.79
CA LEU A 218 -12.59 0.66 8.57
C LEU A 218 -13.94 -0.02 8.33
N ASN A 219 -15.04 0.74 8.27
CA ASN A 219 -16.34 0.18 7.90
C ASN A 219 -16.30 -0.50 6.53
N SER A 220 -15.67 0.14 5.55
CA SER A 220 -15.57 -0.41 4.18
C SER A 220 -14.70 -1.66 4.13
N LEU A 221 -13.54 -1.64 4.80
CA LEU A 221 -12.58 -2.76 4.82
C LEU A 221 -13.14 -3.98 5.57
N LEU A 222 -13.81 -3.78 6.70
CA LEU A 222 -14.48 -4.86 7.46
C LEU A 222 -15.68 -5.44 6.70
N ARG A 223 -16.48 -4.61 6.03
CA ARG A 223 -17.54 -5.12 5.15
C ARG A 223 -16.94 -5.93 4.00
N ALA A 224 -15.81 -5.48 3.45
CA ALA A 224 -15.10 -6.19 2.39
C ALA A 224 -14.56 -7.54 2.85
N THR A 225 -14.03 -7.69 4.08
CA THR A 225 -13.59 -9.01 4.57
C THR A 225 -14.78 -9.97 4.65
N ALA A 226 -15.89 -9.53 5.24
CA ALA A 226 -17.10 -10.35 5.34
C ALA A 226 -17.70 -10.69 3.96
N ALA A 227 -17.71 -9.72 3.03
CA ALA A 227 -18.23 -9.90 1.68
C ALA A 227 -17.44 -10.96 0.89
N LEU A 228 -16.10 -10.96 1.00
CA LEU A 228 -15.24 -11.97 0.38
C LEU A 228 -15.56 -13.37 0.88
N ASP A 229 -15.92 -13.49 2.16
CA ASP A 229 -16.32 -14.75 2.79
C ASP A 229 -17.82 -15.08 2.59
N LYS A 230 -18.50 -14.36 1.68
CA LYS A 230 -19.93 -14.51 1.34
C LYS A 230 -20.88 -14.31 2.53
N ARG A 231 -20.47 -13.51 3.52
CA ARG A 231 -21.27 -13.19 4.71
C ARG A 231 -21.88 -11.80 4.59
N GLN A 232 -23.10 -11.66 5.11
CA GLN A 232 -23.83 -10.38 5.20
C GLN A 232 -23.53 -9.62 6.50
N GLU A 233 -22.73 -10.18 7.40
CA GLU A 233 -22.41 -9.58 8.70
C GLU A 233 -20.92 -9.74 9.04
N VAL A 234 -20.37 -8.69 9.63
CA VAL A 234 -19.00 -8.65 10.15
C VAL A 234 -18.94 -9.37 11.50
N ARG A 235 -17.92 -10.21 11.69
CA ARG A 235 -17.67 -11.02 12.89
C ARG A 235 -16.31 -10.71 13.48
N ASN A 236 -16.05 -11.15 14.71
CA ASN A 236 -14.75 -10.94 15.39
C ASN A 236 -13.53 -11.42 14.57
N GLU A 237 -13.68 -12.47 13.78
CA GLU A 237 -12.63 -13.01 12.91
C GLU A 237 -12.16 -11.98 11.85
N ASP A 238 -13.09 -11.16 11.34
CA ASP A 238 -12.79 -10.07 10.40
C ASP A 238 -11.86 -9.02 11.02
N PHE A 239 -12.11 -8.67 12.29
CA PHE A 239 -11.28 -7.71 13.03
C PHE A 239 -9.88 -8.25 13.24
N ILE A 240 -9.75 -9.53 13.61
CA ILE A 240 -8.45 -10.19 13.82
C ILE A 240 -7.67 -10.21 12.51
N LEU A 241 -8.31 -10.65 11.43
CA LEU A 241 -7.71 -10.72 10.10
C LEU A 241 -7.27 -9.33 9.62
N LEU A 242 -8.17 -8.35 9.62
CA LEU A 242 -7.86 -7.00 9.16
C LEU A 242 -6.77 -6.36 10.03
N THR A 243 -6.76 -6.60 11.34
CA THR A 243 -5.69 -6.12 12.22
C THR A 243 -4.34 -6.66 11.80
N ASN A 244 -4.25 -7.94 11.45
CA ASN A 244 -3.01 -8.55 10.99
C ASN A 244 -2.58 -8.00 9.63
N LEU A 245 -3.51 -7.84 8.70
CA LEU A 245 -3.24 -7.29 7.38
C LEU A 245 -2.82 -5.82 7.43
N MET A 246 -3.37 -5.01 8.34
CA MET A 246 -3.07 -3.58 8.43
C MET A 246 -1.78 -3.25 9.17
N LYS A 247 -1.13 -4.20 9.87
CA LYS A 247 0.12 -3.93 10.61
C LYS A 247 1.17 -3.13 9.82
N PRO A 248 1.43 -3.39 8.53
CA PRO A 248 2.45 -2.65 7.79
C PRO A 248 2.14 -1.15 7.60
N LEU A 249 0.88 -0.72 7.73
CA LEU A 249 0.52 0.71 7.67
C LEU A 249 1.19 1.51 8.80
N THR A 250 1.53 0.85 9.91
CA THR A 250 2.21 1.48 11.05
C THR A 250 3.58 2.04 10.72
N ILE A 251 4.21 1.59 9.62
CA ILE A 251 5.51 2.09 9.18
C ILE A 251 5.50 3.59 8.89
N GLU A 252 4.38 4.14 8.41
CA GLU A 252 4.28 5.56 8.01
C GLU A 252 4.73 6.51 9.14
N ARG A 253 4.32 6.27 10.39
CA ARG A 253 4.67 7.11 11.54
C ARG A 253 6.18 7.20 11.82
N HIS A 254 6.96 6.24 11.32
CA HIS A 254 8.38 6.12 11.60
C HIS A 254 9.26 6.68 10.49
N ILE A 255 8.73 6.69 9.26
CA ILE A 255 9.46 7.18 8.10
C ILE A 255 8.95 8.55 7.65
N MET A 256 7.73 8.95 8.00
CA MET A 256 7.18 10.26 7.70
C MET A 256 7.42 11.19 8.90
N THR A 257 7.90 12.39 8.62
CA THR A 257 8.06 13.46 9.60
C THR A 257 7.39 14.72 9.08
N LYS A 258 6.82 15.49 10.00
CA LYS A 258 6.14 16.76 9.70
C LYS A 258 6.68 17.83 10.64
N VAL A 259 7.18 18.95 10.11
CA VAL A 259 7.78 20.03 10.92
C VAL A 259 6.82 21.17 11.24
N GLY A 260 5.68 21.27 10.55
CA GLY A 260 4.63 22.26 10.83
C GLY A 260 3.24 21.64 10.85
N PHE A 261 2.19 22.42 11.17
CA PHE A 261 0.82 21.86 11.21
C PHE A 261 0.23 21.51 9.85
N GLU A 262 0.70 22.11 8.75
CA GLU A 262 0.21 21.84 7.38
C GLU A 262 1.34 21.88 6.33
N ILE A 263 2.59 21.91 6.76
CA ILE A 263 3.75 22.08 5.88
C ILE A 263 4.95 21.25 6.34
N GLY A 264 5.94 21.13 5.44
CA GLY A 264 7.23 20.53 5.74
C GLY A 264 7.12 19.06 6.09
N ARG A 265 6.58 18.29 5.15
CA ARG A 265 6.43 16.83 5.24
C ARG A 265 7.61 16.19 4.52
N TYR A 266 8.30 15.28 5.20
CA TYR A 266 9.47 14.60 4.65
C TYR A 266 9.37 13.10 4.92
N MET A 267 9.88 12.29 3.99
CA MET A 267 9.98 10.85 4.14
C MET A 267 11.45 10.42 4.24
N ASN A 268 11.80 9.68 5.28
CA ASN A 268 13.11 9.04 5.40
C ASN A 268 13.17 7.79 4.50
N THR A 269 13.52 8.02 3.23
CA THR A 269 13.60 6.98 2.20
C THR A 269 14.69 5.95 2.49
N ASN A 270 15.80 6.35 3.11
CA ASN A 270 16.88 5.47 3.55
C ASN A 270 16.40 4.50 4.64
N LEU A 271 15.63 4.97 5.62
CA LEU A 271 15.04 4.13 6.64
C LEU A 271 14.01 3.17 6.05
N ALA A 272 13.14 3.66 5.15
CA ALA A 272 12.16 2.81 4.44
C ALA A 272 12.84 1.66 3.68
N ALA A 273 13.91 1.97 2.96
CA ALA A 273 14.75 0.98 2.28
C ALA A 273 15.39 -0.02 3.25
N THR A 274 15.93 0.48 4.36
CA THR A 274 16.62 -0.34 5.36
C THR A 274 15.67 -1.27 6.11
N LEU A 275 14.44 -0.82 6.42
CA LEU A 275 13.40 -1.65 7.03
C LEU A 275 13.10 -2.90 6.18
N VAL A 276 13.07 -2.75 4.86
CA VAL A 276 12.87 -3.88 3.95
C VAL A 276 14.01 -4.89 4.07
N GLU A 277 15.25 -4.43 4.13
CA GLU A 277 16.41 -5.31 4.27
C GLU A 277 16.38 -6.10 5.58
N PHE A 278 15.99 -5.46 6.69
CA PHE A 278 15.86 -6.11 7.99
C PHE A 278 14.68 -7.08 8.09
N ALA A 279 13.57 -6.78 7.43
CA ALA A 279 12.47 -7.72 7.31
C ALA A 279 12.82 -8.92 6.39
N SER A 280 13.63 -8.70 5.35
CA SER A 280 13.91 -9.69 4.31
C SER A 280 15.01 -10.67 4.67
N TRP A 281 16.09 -10.23 5.31
CA TRP A 281 17.29 -11.05 5.52
C TRP A 281 17.59 -11.32 7.00
N LYS A 282 17.95 -12.57 7.33
CA LYS A 282 18.42 -12.93 8.68
C LYS A 282 19.78 -12.30 9.01
N ASN A 283 20.66 -12.25 8.01
CA ASN A 283 22.00 -11.68 8.10
C ASN A 283 22.14 -10.59 7.04
N ILE A 284 22.20 -9.34 7.47
CA ILE A 284 22.35 -8.19 6.57
C ILE A 284 23.78 -7.70 6.63
N SER A 285 24.31 -7.37 5.46
CA SER A 285 25.60 -6.72 5.32
C SER A 285 25.53 -5.53 4.39
N ILE A 286 26.50 -4.62 4.50
CA ILE A 286 26.67 -3.48 3.59
C ILE A 286 26.71 -3.97 2.14
N ASP A 287 27.44 -5.04 1.85
CA ASP A 287 27.58 -5.60 0.49
C ASP A 287 26.27 -6.16 -0.06
N ARG A 288 25.35 -6.63 0.80
CA ARG A 288 24.00 -7.03 0.39
C ARG A 288 23.18 -5.81 -0.03
N ILE A 289 23.12 -4.80 0.83
CA ILE A 289 22.36 -3.57 0.56
C ILE A 289 22.88 -2.89 -0.71
N ALA A 290 24.21 -2.76 -0.85
CA ALA A 290 24.85 -2.23 -2.05
C ALA A 290 24.39 -2.94 -3.34
N ARG A 291 24.30 -4.27 -3.31
CA ARG A 291 23.86 -5.10 -4.44
C ARG A 291 22.38 -4.95 -4.77
N ASP A 292 21.53 -4.87 -3.74
CA ASP A 292 20.08 -4.80 -3.89
C ASP A 292 19.65 -3.43 -4.43
N TYR A 293 20.37 -2.36 -4.06
CA TYR A 293 20.12 -0.99 -4.52
C TYR A 293 21.03 -0.52 -5.67
N LYS A 294 21.93 -1.37 -6.17
CA LYS A 294 22.86 -1.06 -7.29
C LYS A 294 23.74 0.17 -7.03
N ILE A 295 24.25 0.30 -5.81
CA ILE A 295 25.14 1.39 -5.39
C ILE A 295 26.46 0.84 -4.83
N SER A 296 27.48 1.70 -4.73
CA SER A 296 28.76 1.28 -4.15
C SER A 296 28.64 1.03 -2.63
N PRO A 297 29.43 0.10 -2.04
CA PRO A 297 29.49 -0.08 -0.58
C PRO A 297 29.83 1.20 0.19
N ALA A 298 30.66 2.09 -0.38
CA ALA A 298 30.99 3.38 0.21
C ALA A 298 29.75 4.29 0.27
N THR A 299 28.96 4.34 -0.81
CA THR A 299 27.68 5.05 -0.83
C THR A 299 26.71 4.47 0.20
N THR A 300 26.62 3.14 0.29
CA THR A 300 25.80 2.47 1.30
C THR A 300 26.22 2.86 2.71
N TYR A 301 27.52 2.83 3.02
CA TYR A 301 28.03 3.24 4.33
C TYR A 301 27.65 4.69 4.67
N ARG A 302 27.79 5.62 3.70
CA ARG A 302 27.39 7.01 3.86
C ARG A 302 25.90 7.14 4.18
N LEU A 303 25.02 6.52 3.40
CA LEU A 303 23.57 6.58 3.62
C LEU A 303 23.17 5.94 4.96
N LEU A 304 23.80 4.83 5.34
CA LEU A 304 23.58 4.19 6.64
C LEU A 304 24.03 5.06 7.81
N SER A 305 25.06 5.90 7.63
CA SER A 305 25.53 6.81 8.69
C SER A 305 24.51 7.87 9.09
N GLU A 306 23.59 8.21 8.18
CA GLU A 306 22.48 9.15 8.39
C GLU A 306 21.36 8.55 9.27
N ILE A 307 21.32 7.22 9.42
CA ILE A 307 20.30 6.47 10.16
C ILE A 307 20.91 5.49 11.17
N LYS A 308 22.09 5.82 11.69
CA LYS A 308 22.89 4.98 12.62
C LYS A 308 22.18 4.73 13.96
N GLU A 309 21.16 5.48 14.29
CA GLU A 309 20.34 5.31 15.48
C GLU A 309 19.52 4.00 15.44
N TRP A 310 19.32 3.39 14.27
CA TRP A 310 18.49 2.19 14.09
C TRP A 310 19.24 0.85 14.14
N PHE A 311 20.55 0.86 13.93
CA PHE A 311 21.37 -0.35 13.93
C PHE A 311 22.78 -0.09 14.46
N LYS A 312 23.55 -1.16 14.64
CA LYS A 312 24.98 -1.11 14.95
C LYS A 312 25.74 -2.02 13.99
N ALA A 313 26.95 -1.62 13.60
CA ALA A 313 27.86 -2.52 12.92
C ALA A 313 28.32 -3.60 13.92
N ASP A 314 28.39 -4.85 13.46
CA ASP A 314 28.98 -5.93 14.24
C ASP A 314 30.50 -5.69 14.38
N ALA A 315 30.99 -5.64 15.62
CA ALA A 315 32.40 -5.40 15.92
C ALA A 315 33.30 -6.58 15.53
N VAL A 316 32.75 -7.80 15.45
CA VAL A 316 33.48 -9.03 15.16
C VAL A 316 33.51 -9.31 13.66
N VAL A 317 32.40 -8.99 12.96
CA VAL A 317 32.29 -9.12 11.52
C VAL A 317 32.04 -7.74 10.92
N ALA A 318 33.11 -6.96 10.81
CA ALA A 318 33.11 -5.64 10.17
C ALA A 318 32.50 -5.73 8.77
N LYS A 319 31.18 -5.48 8.68
CA LYS A 319 30.28 -5.44 7.50
C LYS A 319 28.85 -5.89 7.82
N LYS A 320 28.61 -6.64 8.92
CA LYS A 320 27.26 -7.05 9.32
C LYS A 320 26.55 -5.93 10.09
N LEU A 321 25.24 -5.82 9.89
CA LEU A 321 24.38 -4.87 10.58
C LEU A 321 23.47 -5.60 11.56
N ILE A 322 23.46 -5.15 12.81
CA ILE A 322 22.61 -5.69 13.88
C ILE A 322 21.53 -4.66 14.21
N PRO A 323 20.23 -5.01 14.14
CA PRO A 323 19.17 -4.07 14.45
C PRO A 323 19.16 -3.74 15.94
N LYS A 324 19.00 -2.47 16.28
CA LYS A 324 18.79 -2.02 17.66
C LYS A 324 17.38 -2.37 18.14
N PRO A 325 17.12 -2.36 19.47
CA PRO A 325 15.80 -2.70 20.03
C PRO A 325 14.64 -1.91 19.41
N GLU A 326 14.86 -0.64 19.10
CA GLU A 326 13.87 0.26 18.51
C GLU A 326 13.46 -0.24 17.11
N LEU A 327 14.43 -0.61 16.27
CA LEU A 327 14.17 -1.15 14.94
C LEU A 327 13.43 -2.48 15.01
N LYS A 328 13.81 -3.37 15.94
CA LYS A 328 13.10 -4.64 16.17
C LYS A 328 11.64 -4.40 16.60
N LYS A 329 11.40 -3.41 17.45
CA LYS A 329 10.05 -3.04 17.91
C LYS A 329 9.18 -2.59 16.74
N ILE A 330 9.71 -1.72 15.87
CA ILE A 330 8.98 -1.24 14.67
C ILE A 330 8.65 -2.40 13.73
N LEU A 331 9.63 -3.26 13.44
CA LEU A 331 9.42 -4.42 12.56
C LEU A 331 8.35 -5.36 13.14
N LYS A 332 8.39 -5.62 14.46
CA LYS A 332 7.36 -6.44 15.13
C LYS A 332 5.97 -5.79 15.08
N GLU A 333 5.90 -4.47 15.30
CA GLU A 333 4.64 -3.70 15.17
C GLU A 333 4.07 -3.82 13.74
N ALA A 334 4.94 -3.76 12.73
CA ALA A 334 4.61 -3.92 11.33
C ALA A 334 4.30 -5.36 10.89
N GLY A 335 4.31 -6.33 11.82
CA GLY A 335 3.97 -7.73 11.53
C GLY A 335 5.13 -8.56 10.99
N VAL A 336 6.37 -8.13 11.20
CA VAL A 336 7.56 -8.94 10.90
C VAL A 336 7.84 -9.89 12.06
N GLU A 337 7.70 -11.19 11.80
CA GLU A 337 7.92 -12.26 12.79
C GLU A 337 9.33 -12.83 12.63
N ARG A 338 10.33 -12.21 13.26
CA ARG A 338 11.74 -12.68 13.28
C ARG A 338 12.44 -12.45 14.61
#